data_AF-A0A183BQY1-F1
#
_entry.id   AF-A0A183BQY1-F1
#
_cell.length_a   1.000
_cell.length_b   1.000
_cell.length_c   1.000
_cell.angle_alpha   90.00
_cell.angle_beta   90.00
_cell.angle_gamma   90.00
#
_symmetry.space_group_name_H-M   'P 1'
#
loop_
_entity.id
_entity.type
_entity.pdbx_description
1 polymer ?
#
loop_
_entity_poly.entity_id
_entity_poly.type
_entity_poly.pdbx_seq_one_letter_code
_entity_poly.pdbx_strand_id
1 'polypeptide(L)'
;MNDFSPLNWNDFFDKMESVQVDDDVFNVYVKGSRGPLFLLLHGGGYTGLSWAVLSEQISSSIECQILAPDLRGHGETKTKDDNNLSAENQIRYNN
;
A
#
# COMPACT_ATOMS: atom_id res chain seq x y z
N MET A 1 -24.61 13.49 -16.69
CA MET A 1 -24.35 12.14 -16.17
C MET A 1 -23.03 12.21 -15.43
N ASN A 2 -22.93 11.60 -14.25
CA ASN A 2 -21.65 11.52 -13.54
C ASN A 2 -20.80 10.42 -14.17
N ASP A 3 -19.50 10.64 -14.24
CA ASP A 3 -18.54 9.63 -14.63
C ASP A 3 -18.24 8.72 -13.42
N PHE A 4 -18.34 7.42 -13.63
CA PHE A 4 -18.07 6.39 -12.63
C PHE A 4 -17.00 5.40 -13.13
N SER A 5 -16.24 5.77 -14.17
CA SER A 5 -15.09 5.00 -14.60
C SER A 5 -14.03 4.93 -13.49
N PRO A 6 -13.32 3.81 -13.36
CA PRO A 6 -12.29 3.66 -12.34
C PRO A 6 -11.11 4.59 -12.62
N LEU A 7 -10.60 5.23 -11.58
CA LEU A 7 -9.34 5.98 -11.62
C LEU A 7 -8.16 5.03 -11.52
N ASN A 8 -7.00 5.43 -12.04
CA ASN A 8 -5.80 4.63 -11.97
C ASN A 8 -4.98 4.98 -10.73
N TRP A 9 -4.20 4.02 -10.23
CA TRP A 9 -3.34 4.25 -9.05
C TRP A 9 -2.29 5.34 -9.30
N ASN A 10 -1.81 5.46 -10.53
CA ASN A 10 -0.75 6.40 -10.93
C ASN A 10 -1.26 7.85 -11.05
N ASP A 11 -2.56 8.07 -10.87
CA ASP A 11 -3.11 9.41 -10.66
C ASP A 11 -2.76 9.96 -9.26
N PHE A 12 -2.36 9.09 -8.32
CA PHE A 12 -2.13 9.43 -6.91
C PHE A 12 -0.74 9.07 -6.41
N PHE A 13 -0.16 7.97 -6.89
CA PHE A 13 1.15 7.48 -6.46
C PHE A 13 2.19 7.59 -7.58
N ASP A 14 3.45 7.79 -7.21
CA ASP A 14 4.55 7.92 -8.16
C ASP A 14 4.95 6.55 -8.73
N LYS A 15 4.81 5.50 -7.91
CA LYS A 15 5.16 4.13 -8.27
C LYS A 15 4.25 3.10 -7.61
N MET A 16 4.16 1.95 -8.27
CA MET A 16 3.67 0.69 -7.74
C MET A 16 4.80 -0.32 -7.88
N GLU A 17 5.31 -0.83 -6.76
CA GLU A 17 6.48 -1.70 -6.72
C GLU A 17 6.14 -3.03 -6.03
N SER A 18 6.78 -4.11 -6.47
CA SER A 18 6.70 -5.41 -5.82
C SER A 18 7.92 -5.61 -4.92
N VAL A 19 7.69 -5.83 -3.64
CA VAL A 19 8.72 -6.03 -2.62
C VAL A 19 8.75 -7.49 -2.21
N GLN A 20 9.85 -8.17 -2.50
CA GLN A 20 10.07 -9.55 -2.06
C GLN A 20 10.43 -9.56 -0.57
N VAL A 21 9.71 -10.34 0.22
CA VAL A 21 9.98 -10.61 1.64
C VAL A 21 9.95 -12.12 1.83
N ASP A 22 11.12 -12.72 2.05
CA ASP A 22 11.32 -14.17 1.98
C ASP A 22 10.81 -14.75 0.65
N ASP A 23 9.78 -15.58 0.73
CA ASP A 23 9.09 -16.21 -0.39
C ASP A 23 7.76 -15.53 -0.76
N ASP A 24 7.40 -14.46 -0.04
CA ASP A 24 6.20 -13.67 -0.28
C ASP A 24 6.56 -12.42 -1.10
N VAL A 25 5.58 -11.90 -1.85
CA VAL A 25 5.73 -10.69 -2.66
C VAL A 25 4.62 -9.72 -2.30
N PHE A 26 4.99 -8.58 -1.71
CA PHE A 26 4.06 -7.54 -1.31
C PHE A 26 4.01 -6.43 -2.35
N ASN A 27 2.81 -6.06 -2.79
CA ASN A 27 2.60 -4.89 -3.62
C ASN A 27 2.57 -3.63 -2.74
N VAL A 28 3.27 -2.58 -3.16
CA VAL A 28 3.31 -1.31 -2.45
C VAL A 28 3.12 -0.12 -3.38
N TYR A 29 2.35 0.86 -2.95
CA TYR A 29 2.22 2.15 -3.62
C TYR A 29 3.10 3.19 -2.92
N VAL A 30 3.90 3.91 -3.70
CA VAL A 30 4.93 4.83 -3.20
C VAL A 30 4.69 6.24 -3.72
N LYS A 31 4.85 7.24 -2.85
CA LYS A 31 4.85 8.66 -3.22
C LYS A 31 5.93 9.43 -2.47
N GLY A 32 6.60 10.34 -3.15
CA GLY A 32 7.68 11.16 -2.58
C GLY A 32 8.98 10.39 -2.39
N SER A 33 10.06 11.13 -2.11
CA SER A 33 11.42 10.58 -1.97
C SER A 33 12.25 11.21 -0.84
N ARG A 34 11.67 12.16 -0.09
CA ARG A 34 12.34 12.90 0.99
C ARG A 34 11.38 13.18 2.15
N GLY A 35 11.94 13.46 3.32
CA GLY A 35 11.15 13.74 4.53
C GLY A 35 10.67 12.47 5.24
N PRO A 36 9.82 12.62 6.28
CA PRO A 36 9.32 11.49 7.07
C PRO A 36 8.49 10.53 6.22
N LEU A 37 8.56 9.24 6.54
CA LEU A 37 7.77 8.20 5.89
C LEU A 37 6.46 7.96 6.64
N PHE A 38 5.34 8.09 5.92
CA PHE A 38 4.03 7.61 6.35
C PHE A 38 3.81 6.19 5.81
N LEU A 39 3.84 5.20 6.72
CA LEU A 39 3.43 3.83 6.42
C LEU A 39 1.93 3.68 6.70
N LEU A 40 1.13 3.46 5.66
CA LEU A 40 -0.33 3.50 5.74
C LEU A 40 -0.92 2.09 5.62
N LEU A 41 -1.31 1.50 6.75
CA LEU A 41 -1.90 0.17 6.81
C LEU A 41 -3.42 0.25 6.66
N HIS A 42 -3.98 -0.40 5.63
CA HIS A 42 -5.41 -0.41 5.38
C HIS A 42 -6.19 -1.33 6.35
N GLY A 43 -7.51 -1.17 6.41
CA GLY A 43 -8.41 -2.07 7.15
C GLY A 43 -8.74 -3.35 6.39
N GLY A 44 -9.37 -4.33 7.04
CA GLY A 44 -9.74 -5.60 6.40
C GLY A 44 -10.71 -5.42 5.21
N GLY A 45 -10.47 -6.14 4.11
CA GLY A 45 -11.25 -6.07 2.87
C GLY A 45 -10.86 -4.92 1.92
N TYR A 46 -9.84 -4.14 2.27
CA TYR A 46 -9.33 -3.02 1.48
C TYR A 46 -7.93 -3.28 0.94
N THR A 47 -7.34 -2.28 0.28
CA THR A 47 -6.00 -2.32 -0.31
C THR A 47 -5.26 -1.01 0.03
N GLY A 48 -3.98 -0.90 -0.33
CA GLY A 48 -3.21 0.35 -0.24
C GLY A 48 -3.87 1.52 -0.97
N LEU A 49 -4.70 1.25 -1.99
CA LEU A 49 -5.43 2.27 -2.75
C LEU A 49 -6.48 3.02 -1.92
N SER A 50 -6.92 2.50 -0.77
CA SER A 50 -7.77 3.25 0.16
C SER A 50 -7.14 4.57 0.62
N TRP A 51 -5.81 4.67 0.53
CA TRP A 51 -5.04 5.84 0.91
C TRP A 51 -4.72 6.79 -0.25
N ALA A 52 -5.20 6.54 -1.47
CA ALA A 52 -4.83 7.30 -2.67
C ALA A 52 -5.05 8.82 -2.51
N VAL A 53 -6.28 9.23 -2.17
CA VAL A 53 -6.62 10.66 -2.01
C VAL A 53 -5.90 11.28 -0.82
N LEU A 54 -5.81 10.56 0.31
CA LEU A 54 -5.08 11.04 1.49
C LEU A 54 -3.60 11.29 1.15
N SER A 55 -3.00 10.40 0.36
CA SER A 55 -1.61 10.47 -0.03
C SER A 55 -1.31 11.72 -0.85
N GLU A 56 -2.20 12.05 -1.79
CA GLU A 56 -2.13 13.30 -2.56
C GLU A 56 -2.26 14.54 -1.67
N GLN A 57 -3.19 14.52 -0.70
CA GLN A 57 -3.39 15.68 0.19
C GLN A 57 -2.22 15.90 1.17
N ILE A 58 -1.66 14.85 1.76
CA ILE A 58 -0.56 14.99 2.73
C ILE A 58 0.71 15.44 2.01
N SER A 59 1.07 14.79 0.90
CA SER A 59 2.30 15.10 0.16
C SER A 59 2.29 16.47 -0.54
N SER A 60 1.11 17.02 -0.85
CA SER A 60 0.99 18.40 -1.32
C SER A 60 1.10 19.43 -0.19
N SER A 61 0.87 19.02 1.06
CA SER A 61 0.90 19.90 2.23
C SER A 61 2.28 19.94 2.91
N ILE A 62 3.01 18.81 2.90
CA ILE A 62 4.31 18.67 3.54
C ILE A 62 5.27 17.84 2.68
N GLU A 63 6.57 18.10 2.79
CA GLU A 63 7.57 17.20 2.23
C GLU A 63 7.60 15.89 3.05
N CYS A 64 7.14 14.82 2.43
CA CYS A 64 7.13 13.49 3.04
C CYS A 64 7.22 12.39 1.99
N GLN A 65 7.37 11.16 2.50
CA GLN A 65 7.27 9.93 1.75
C GLN A 65 6.03 9.17 2.21
N ILE A 66 5.45 8.39 1.31
CA ILE A 66 4.29 7.55 1.59
C ILE A 66 4.58 6.16 1.06
N LEU A 67 4.29 5.16 1.89
CA LEU A 67 4.30 3.75 1.55
C LEU A 67 2.96 3.15 1.98
N ALA A 68 2.15 2.76 1.01
CA ALA A 68 0.85 2.12 1.23
C ALA A 68 0.91 0.69 0.68
N PRO A 69 1.19 -0.31 1.52
CA PRO A 69 1.21 -1.70 1.08
C PRO A 69 -0.20 -2.26 0.92
N ASP A 70 -0.34 -3.23 0.03
CA ASP A 70 -1.39 -4.23 0.11
C ASP A 70 -0.98 -5.29 1.13
N LEU A 71 -1.76 -5.48 2.20
CA LEU A 71 -1.47 -6.48 3.22
C LEU A 71 -1.74 -7.91 2.71
N ARG A 72 -1.24 -8.92 3.43
CA ARG A 72 -1.40 -10.34 3.07
C ARG A 72 -2.87 -10.65 2.74
N GLY A 73 -3.10 -11.38 1.66
CA GLY A 73 -4.42 -11.77 1.19
C GLY A 73 -5.27 -10.64 0.60
N HIS A 74 -4.69 -9.47 0.33
CA HIS A 74 -5.38 -8.31 -0.23
C HIS A 74 -4.64 -7.73 -1.43
N GLY A 75 -5.38 -7.07 -2.31
CA GLY A 75 -4.85 -6.34 -3.46
C GLY A 75 -3.99 -7.20 -4.37
N GLU A 76 -2.83 -6.68 -4.76
CA GLU A 76 -1.89 -7.36 -5.65
C GLU A 76 -0.76 -8.11 -4.89
N THR A 77 -0.82 -8.15 -3.56
CA THR A 77 0.10 -8.92 -2.72
C THR A 77 -0.16 -10.42 -2.90
N LYS A 78 0.92 -11.19 -3.04
CA LYS A 78 0.89 -12.65 -3.21
C LYS A 78 1.80 -13.30 -2.20
N THR A 79 1.23 -14.15 -1.36
CA THR A 79 2.00 -14.87 -0.33
C THR A 79 1.85 -16.37 -0.47
N LYS A 80 2.71 -17.15 0.20
CA LYS A 80 2.60 -18.61 0.26
C LYS A 80 1.30 -19.10 0.89
N ASP A 81 0.75 -18.33 1.83
CA ASP A 81 -0.50 -18.64 2.53
C ASP A 81 -1.30 -17.35 2.75
N ASP A 82 -2.11 -17.00 1.75
CA ASP A 82 -2.96 -15.80 1.76
C ASP A 82 -4.11 -15.88 2.77
N ASN A 83 -4.46 -17.08 3.25
CA ASN A 83 -5.58 -17.27 4.17
C ASN A 83 -5.17 -17.14 5.65
N ASN A 84 -3.87 -17.14 5.94
CA ASN A 84 -3.37 -17.00 7.29
C ASN A 84 -3.25 -15.52 7.70
N LEU A 85 -4.40 -14.94 8.03
CA LEU A 85 -4.56 -13.54 8.42
C LEU A 85 -4.36 -13.31 9.93
N SER A 86 -3.69 -14.22 10.64
CA SER A 86 -3.42 -14.04 12.07
C SER A 86 -2.59 -12.78 12.30
N ALA A 87 -2.79 -12.11 13.45
CA ALA A 87 -2.04 -10.91 13.78
C ALA A 87 -0.53 -11.18 13.75
N GLU A 88 -0.11 -12.35 14.23
CA GLU A 88 1.28 -12.79 14.27
C GLU A 88 1.90 -12.84 12.87
N ASN A 89 1.17 -13.32 11.86
CA ASN A 89 1.66 -13.38 10.49
C ASN A 89 1.60 -12.04 9.75
N GLN A 90 0.75 -11.11 10.19
CA GLN A 90 0.71 -9.74 9.65
C GLN A 90 1.87 -8.89 10.18
N ILE A 91 2.39 -9.17 11.39
CA ILE A 91 3.48 -8.39 12.01
C ILE A 91 4.83 -9.11 11.99
N ARG A 92 4.92 -10.27 11.34
CA ARG A 92 6.08 -11.15 11.44
C ARG A 92 7.36 -10.39 11.09
N TYR A 93 8.27 -10.33 12.06
CA TYR A 93 9.60 -9.78 11.92
C TYR A 93 10.59 -10.95 11.92
N ASN A 94 11.36 -11.11 10.84
CA ASN A 94 12.47 -12.06 10.81
C ASN A 94 13.74 -11.31 11.23
N ASN A 95 14.42 -11.82 12.26
CA ASN A 95 15.77 -11.38 12.66
C ASN A 95 16.82 -11.89 11.68
#